data_AF-A0A401QR36-F1
#
_entry.id   AF-A0A401QR36-F1
#
_cell.length_a   1.000
_cell.length_b   1.000
_cell.length_c   1.000
_cell.angle_alpha   90.00
_cell.angle_beta   90.00
_cell.angle_gamma   90.00
#
_symmetry.space_group_name_H-M   'P 1'
#
loop_
_entity.id
_entity.type
_entity.pdbx_description
1 polymer ?
#
loop_
_entity_poly.entity_id
_entity_poly.type
_entity_poly.pdbx_seq_one_letter_code
_entity_poly.pdbx_strand_id
1 'polypeptide(L)'
;MKGEEVRRRTYMILPAGGTGQHAVHHGTFAHPLKARVVDSEDRTPVTELPVTFAWDTMSQQALFEGAQETVTVLTDPQGYAETPPLVAGDAAGTASFAVTAAGAPPVRVEITVDR
;
A
#
# COMPACT_ATOMS: atom_id res chain seq x y z
N MET A 1 37.71 -19.84 0.41
CA MET A 1 36.29 -19.79 -0.02
C MET A 1 35.67 -18.60 0.70
N LYS A 2 35.70 -17.41 0.10
CA LYS A 2 35.12 -16.21 0.72
C LYS A 2 33.62 -16.22 0.39
N GLY A 3 32.80 -16.37 1.43
CA GLY A 3 31.36 -16.21 1.32
C GLY A 3 31.08 -14.80 0.81
N GLU A 4 30.42 -14.74 -0.34
CA GLU A 4 29.81 -13.53 -0.84
C GLU A 4 28.75 -13.13 0.19
N GLU A 5 29.08 -12.13 1.00
CA GLU A 5 28.11 -11.47 1.86
C GLU A 5 27.06 -10.87 0.92
N VAL A 6 25.95 -11.59 0.73
CA VAL A 6 24.78 -11.09 0.02
C VAL A 6 24.38 -9.82 0.76
N ARG A 7 24.79 -8.66 0.22
CA ARG A 7 24.38 -7.38 0.78
C ARG A 7 22.86 -7.39 0.77
N ARG A 8 22.26 -7.41 1.96
CA ARG A 8 20.81 -7.29 2.11
C ARG A 8 20.44 -5.91 1.57
N ARG A 9 19.87 -5.86 0.36
CA ARG A 9 19.29 -4.64 -0.16
C ARG A 9 18.21 -4.17 0.81
N THR A 10 18.33 -2.92 1.22
CA THR A 10 17.37 -2.27 2.11
C THR A 10 16.58 -1.28 1.28
N TYR A 11 15.27 -1.29 1.44
CA TYR A 11 14.34 -0.50 0.64
C TYR A 11 13.56 0.47 1.53
N MET A 12 12.99 1.48 0.90
CA MET A 12 12.06 2.41 1.52
C MET A 12 10.74 2.41 0.77
N ILE A 13 9.63 2.35 1.51
CA ILE A 13 8.28 2.54 0.99
C ILE A 13 7.89 4.00 1.23
N LEU A 14 7.40 4.67 0.19
CA LEU A 14 6.91 6.04 0.24
C LEU A 14 5.44 6.07 -0.20
N PRO A 15 4.51 6.56 0.63
CA PRO A 15 3.14 6.84 0.18
C PRO A 15 3.18 7.83 -0.99
N ALA A 16 2.46 7.51 -2.07
CA ALA A 16 2.52 8.23 -3.33
C ALA A 16 1.15 8.64 -3.89
N GLY A 17 0.04 8.19 -3.28
CA GLY A 17 -1.31 8.54 -3.70
C GLY A 17 -2.39 7.82 -2.90
N GLY A 18 -3.61 8.36 -2.92
CA GLY A 18 -4.79 7.77 -2.29
C GLY A 18 -4.84 7.80 -0.76
N THR A 19 -3.79 8.26 -0.07
CA THR A 19 -3.82 8.44 1.39
C THR A 19 -4.56 9.73 1.79
N GLY A 20 -5.28 9.71 2.90
CA GLY A 20 -6.04 10.83 3.45
C GLY A 20 -7.32 11.19 2.69
N GLN A 21 -7.75 10.34 1.76
CA GLN A 21 -8.97 10.58 0.99
C GLN A 21 -10.23 10.15 1.73
N HIS A 22 -11.36 10.63 1.23
CA HIS A 22 -12.68 10.43 1.81
C HIS A 22 -13.63 9.81 0.79
N ALA A 23 -14.57 9.01 1.29
CA ALA A 23 -15.72 8.54 0.53
C ALA A 23 -16.93 8.41 1.46
N VAL A 24 -18.12 8.66 0.90
CA VAL A 24 -19.38 8.34 1.59
C VAL A 24 -19.59 6.83 1.63
N HIS A 25 -20.48 6.37 2.51
CA HIS A 25 -20.91 4.97 2.57
C HIS A 25 -21.21 4.38 1.19
N HIS A 26 -20.65 3.19 0.93
CA HIS A 26 -20.74 2.45 -0.35
C HIS A 26 -20.19 3.20 -1.57
N GLY A 27 -19.54 4.34 -1.36
CA GLY A 27 -18.85 5.10 -2.39
C GLY A 27 -17.50 4.50 -2.75
N THR A 28 -17.13 4.61 -4.03
CA THR A 28 -15.76 4.33 -4.46
C THR A 28 -14.86 5.50 -4.07
N PHE A 29 -13.69 5.19 -3.49
CA PHE A 29 -12.67 6.19 -3.27
C PHE A 29 -12.11 6.71 -4.60
N ALA A 30 -11.89 8.02 -4.69
CA ALA A 30 -11.52 8.67 -5.96
C ALA A 30 -10.18 8.20 -6.52
N HIS A 31 -9.24 7.80 -5.66
CA HIS A 31 -7.92 7.33 -6.06
C HIS A 31 -7.60 5.98 -5.42
N PRO A 32 -6.94 5.05 -6.14
CA PRO A 32 -6.36 3.87 -5.51
C PRO A 32 -5.23 4.25 -4.55
N LEU A 33 -4.91 3.36 -3.62
CA LEU A 33 -3.72 3.51 -2.79
C LEU A 33 -2.49 3.28 -3.66
N LYS A 34 -1.50 4.18 -3.53
CA LYS A 34 -0.26 4.10 -4.29
C LYS A 34 0.93 4.24 -3.36
N ALA A 35 1.90 3.35 -3.53
CA ALA A 35 3.18 3.41 -2.86
C ALA A 35 4.31 3.39 -3.89
N ARG A 36 5.43 4.03 -3.57
CA ARG A 36 6.66 3.95 -4.33
C ARG A 36 7.73 3.27 -3.52
N VAL A 37 8.40 2.29 -4.11
CA VAL A 37 9.56 1.62 -3.51
C VAL A 37 10.84 2.07 -4.19
N VAL A 38 11.80 2.49 -3.37
CA VAL A 38 13.14 2.89 -3.80
C VAL A 38 14.19 2.18 -2.97
N ASP A 39 15.37 2.00 -3.56
CA ASP A 39 16.56 1.61 -2.81
C ASP A 39 16.90 2.68 -1.76
N SER A 40 17.23 2.22 -0.57
CA SER A 40 17.49 3.13 0.54
C SER A 40 18.81 3.87 0.42
N GLU A 41 19.80 3.31 -0.29
CA GLU A 41 21.13 3.89 -0.43
C GLU A 41 21.16 4.98 -1.50
N ASP A 42 20.61 4.70 -2.67
CA ASP A 42 20.76 5.56 -3.85
C ASP A 42 19.44 6.12 -4.40
N ARG A 43 18.30 5.77 -3.78
CA ARG A 43 16.94 6.21 -4.17
C ARG A 43 16.51 5.73 -5.55
N THR A 44 17.20 4.75 -6.14
CA THR A 44 16.82 4.13 -7.41
C THR A 44 15.48 3.42 -7.28
N PRO A 45 14.56 3.56 -8.25
CA PRO A 45 13.31 2.81 -8.23
C PRO A 45 13.53 1.31 -8.25
N VAL A 46 12.74 0.57 -7.47
CA VAL A 46 12.77 -0.91 -7.48
C VAL A 46 11.58 -1.41 -8.29
N THR A 47 11.84 -2.12 -9.38
CA THR A 47 10.80 -2.71 -10.24
C THR A 47 10.53 -4.17 -9.88
N GLU A 48 9.34 -4.66 -10.22
CA GLU A 48 8.86 -6.04 -10.01
C GLU A 48 8.93 -6.52 -8.55
N LEU A 49 8.96 -5.59 -7.59
CA LEU A 49 8.92 -5.92 -6.17
C LEU A 49 7.47 -6.09 -5.72
N PRO A 50 7.11 -7.22 -5.08
CA PRO A 50 5.79 -7.38 -4.49
C PRO A 50 5.59 -6.43 -3.30
N VAL A 51 4.55 -5.62 -3.39
CA VAL A 51 4.08 -4.73 -2.32
C VAL A 51 2.69 -5.19 -1.89
N THR A 52 2.53 -5.46 -0.61
CA THR A 52 1.26 -5.90 -0.03
C THR A 52 0.63 -4.77 0.76
N PHE A 53 -0.61 -4.46 0.41
CA PHE A 53 -1.49 -3.54 1.14
C PHE A 53 -2.49 -4.40 1.90
N ALA A 54 -2.41 -4.36 3.23
CA ALA A 54 -3.28 -5.14 4.11
C ALA A 54 -4.02 -4.19 5.04
N TRP A 55 -5.33 -4.32 5.06
CA TRP A 55 -6.18 -3.60 5.99
C TRP A 55 -5.97 -4.12 7.42
N ASP A 56 -5.92 -3.22 8.41
CA ASP A 56 -5.58 -3.57 9.79
C ASP A 56 -6.77 -3.61 10.77
N THR A 57 -7.97 -3.16 10.35
CA THR A 57 -9.19 -3.14 11.20
C THR A 57 -10.31 -3.97 10.59
N MET A 58 -11.08 -4.69 11.42
CA MET A 58 -12.20 -5.53 10.96
C MET A 58 -13.54 -4.77 10.91
N SER A 59 -13.53 -3.44 10.98
CA SER A 59 -14.72 -2.61 11.23
C SER A 59 -15.62 -2.38 10.00
N GLN A 60 -15.46 -3.11 8.89
CA GLN A 60 -16.23 -2.91 7.64
C GLN A 60 -16.14 -1.48 7.08
N GLN A 61 -15.00 -0.80 7.26
CA GLN A 61 -14.81 0.57 6.80
C GLN A 61 -14.43 0.62 5.32
N ALA A 62 -13.56 -0.26 4.84
CA ALA A 62 -13.20 -0.25 3.42
C ALA A 62 -12.70 -1.61 2.97
N LEU A 63 -12.96 -1.93 1.70
CA LEU A 63 -12.44 -3.12 1.03
C LEU A 63 -11.86 -2.73 -0.32
N PHE A 64 -10.87 -3.50 -0.78
CA PHE A 64 -10.50 -3.46 -2.19
C PHE A 64 -11.63 -4.10 -3.02
N GLU A 65 -11.75 -3.68 -4.28
CA GLU A 65 -12.70 -4.27 -5.23
C GLU A 65 -12.63 -5.81 -5.21
N GLY A 66 -13.80 -6.46 -5.27
CA GLY A 66 -13.91 -7.91 -5.08
C GLY A 66 -13.96 -8.35 -3.60
N ALA A 67 -14.19 -7.41 -2.68
CA ALA A 67 -14.28 -7.66 -1.23
C ALA A 67 -12.99 -8.23 -0.63
N GLN A 68 -11.83 -7.77 -1.12
CA GLN A 68 -10.53 -8.20 -0.62
C GLN A 68 -10.05 -7.28 0.50
N GLU A 69 -9.57 -7.84 1.59
CA GLU A 69 -8.94 -7.10 2.71
C GLU A 69 -7.44 -6.86 2.49
N THR A 70 -6.85 -7.67 1.61
CA THR A 70 -5.42 -7.64 1.29
C THR A 70 -5.21 -7.80 -0.20
N VAL A 71 -4.33 -6.98 -0.77
CA VAL A 71 -3.90 -7.08 -2.16
C VAL A 71 -2.38 -7.00 -2.25
N THR A 72 -1.80 -7.78 -3.15
CA THR A 72 -0.38 -7.70 -3.49
C THR A 72 -0.24 -7.28 -4.94
N VAL A 73 0.54 -6.22 -5.17
CA VAL A 73 0.78 -5.66 -6.50
C VAL A 73 2.29 -5.50 -6.72
N LEU A 74 2.74 -5.67 -7.95
CA LEU A 74 4.16 -5.50 -8.30
C LEU A 74 4.46 -4.03 -8.59
N THR A 75 5.66 -3.58 -8.23
CA THR A 75 6.11 -2.23 -8.62
C THR A 75 6.43 -2.15 -10.11
N ASP A 76 6.04 -1.04 -10.73
CA ASP A 76 6.38 -0.71 -12.12
C ASP A 76 7.87 -0.32 -12.28
N PRO A 77 8.36 -0.03 -13.50
CA PRO A 77 9.75 0.41 -13.72
C PRO A 77 10.16 1.68 -12.97
N GLN A 78 9.20 2.49 -12.53
CA GLN A 78 9.44 3.73 -11.76
C GLN A 78 9.23 3.53 -10.25
N GLY A 79 9.04 2.26 -9.84
CA GLY A 79 8.94 1.81 -8.48
C GLY A 79 7.54 1.93 -7.89
N TYR A 80 6.50 2.21 -8.68
CA TYR A 80 5.15 2.40 -8.17
C TYR A 80 4.35 1.11 -8.12
N ALA A 81 3.73 0.86 -6.98
CA ALA A 81 2.72 -0.15 -6.73
C ALA A 81 1.37 0.56 -6.51
N GLU A 82 0.36 0.19 -7.29
CA GLU A 82 -0.97 0.80 -7.26
C GLU A 82 -2.03 -0.28 -7.07
N THR A 83 -2.91 -0.11 -6.08
CA THR A 83 -3.95 -1.08 -5.76
C THR A 83 -5.10 -1.02 -6.77
N PRO A 84 -5.97 -2.05 -6.83
CA PRO A 84 -7.30 -1.89 -7.38
C PRO A 84 -8.08 -0.76 -6.67
N PRO A 85 -9.20 -0.29 -7.25
CA PRO A 85 -10.11 0.63 -6.59
C PRO A 85 -10.53 0.14 -5.20
N LEU A 86 -10.77 1.10 -4.30
CA LEU A 86 -11.27 0.83 -2.97
C LEU A 86 -12.73 1.29 -2.87
N VAL A 87 -13.53 0.56 -2.11
CA VAL A 87 -14.93 0.88 -1.84
C VAL A 87 -15.11 1.05 -0.34
N ALA A 88 -15.77 2.14 0.06
CA ALA A 88 -16.17 2.39 1.43
C ALA A 88 -17.29 1.42 1.85
N GLY A 89 -17.19 0.86 3.04
CA GLY A 89 -18.20 -0.02 3.62
C GLY A 89 -19.23 0.72 4.47
N ASP A 90 -19.89 -0.03 5.35
CA ASP A 90 -21.01 0.43 6.17
C ASP A 90 -20.61 1.22 7.42
N ALA A 91 -19.34 1.18 7.82
CA ALA A 91 -18.87 1.87 9.02
C ALA A 91 -18.11 3.15 8.68
N ALA A 92 -18.58 4.27 9.24
CA ALA A 92 -17.87 5.53 9.18
C ALA A 92 -16.60 5.51 10.04
N GLY A 93 -15.60 6.29 9.65
CA GLY A 93 -14.34 6.46 10.39
C GLY A 93 -13.10 6.22 9.53
N THR A 94 -11.93 6.37 10.14
CA THR A 94 -10.64 6.17 9.49
C THR A 94 -10.26 4.69 9.45
N ALA A 95 -9.95 4.20 8.26
CA ALA A 95 -9.39 2.87 8.01
C ALA A 95 -7.89 3.01 7.74
N SER A 96 -7.07 2.17 8.40
CA SER A 96 -5.63 2.18 8.26
C SER A 96 -5.16 0.92 7.50
N PHE A 97 -4.20 1.09 6.60
CA PHE A 97 -3.64 0.00 5.80
C PHE A 97 -2.15 -0.09 6.05
N ALA A 98 -1.68 -1.29 6.36
CA ALA A 98 -0.26 -1.62 6.39
C ALA A 98 0.24 -1.88 4.96
N VAL A 99 1.28 -1.15 4.57
CA VAL A 99 1.99 -1.32 3.31
C VAL A 99 3.33 -1.98 3.60
N THR A 100 3.56 -3.13 2.99
CA THR A 100 4.73 -3.99 3.28
C THR A 100 5.41 -4.43 1.99
N ALA A 101 6.73 -4.56 2.04
CA ALA A 101 7.55 -5.13 0.99
C ALA A 101 8.79 -5.78 1.63
N ALA A 102 9.30 -6.86 1.04
CA ALA A 102 10.50 -7.53 1.54
C ALA A 102 11.69 -6.54 1.53
N GLY A 103 12.43 -6.45 2.63
CA GLY A 103 13.58 -5.55 2.74
C GLY A 103 13.24 -4.08 3.04
N ALA A 104 11.96 -3.74 3.25
CA ALA A 104 11.53 -2.42 3.70
C ALA A 104 10.84 -2.49 5.07
N PRO A 105 11.00 -1.46 5.93
CA PRO A 105 10.12 -1.30 7.09
C PRO A 105 8.67 -1.02 6.63
N PRO A 106 7.64 -1.51 7.36
CA PRO A 106 6.25 -1.28 7.01
C PRO A 106 5.88 0.20 7.17
N VAL A 107 4.98 0.68 6.31
CA VAL A 107 4.41 2.03 6.37
C VAL A 107 2.89 1.93 6.51
N ARG A 108 2.26 2.93 7.12
CA ARG A 108 0.80 3.03 7.21
C ARG A 108 0.27 4.11 6.27
N VAL A 109 -0.86 3.83 5.64
CA VAL A 109 -1.66 4.80 4.90
C VAL A 109 -3.10 4.71 5.38
N GLU A 110 -3.84 5.81 5.26
CA GLU A 110 -5.18 5.90 5.86
C GLU A 110 -6.18 6.48 4.86
N ILE A 111 -7.44 6.09 5.00
CA ILE A 111 -8.58 6.66 4.28
C ILE A 111 -9.75 6.81 5.25
N THR A 112 -10.72 7.68 4.93
CA THR A 112 -11.85 7.95 5.83
C THR A 112 -13.17 7.67 5.13
N VAL A 113 -14.04 6.93 5.81
CA VAL A 113 -15.45 6.82 5.44
C VAL A 113 -16.23 7.90 6.18
N ASP A 114 -16.89 8.77 5.42
CA ASP A 114 -17.75 9.80 5.97
C ASP A 114 -19.10 9.20 6.39
N ARG A 115 -19.77 9.84 7.35
CA ARG A 115 -21.11 9.47 7.82
C ARG A 115 -22.21 9.82 6.83
#